data_AF-A0AAD7YQF5-F1
#
_entry.id   AF-A0AAD7YQF5-F1
#
_cell.length_a   1.000
_cell.length_b   1.000
_cell.length_c   1.000
_cell.angle_alpha   90.00
_cell.angle_beta   90.00
_cell.angle_gamma   90.00
#
_symmetry.space_group_name_H-M   'P 1'
#
loop_
_entity.id
_entity.type
_entity.pdbx_description
1 polymer ?
#
loop_
_entity_poly.entity_id
_entity_poly.type
_entity_poly.pdbx_seq_one_letter_code
_entity_poly.pdbx_strand_id
1 'polypeptide(L)'
;MNSLNNAQQNLQRAFKVHEASQNIEGLCDVRMHLAAVMQRAGDHEAAAKLLTEMGASAMEHGLRKQLGRALHLLGELHLRRERPELGTQHLHEAFLCFMGFRFETV
;
A
#
# COMPACT_ATOMS: atom_id res chain seq x y z
N MET A 1 8.66 3.58 25.48
CA MET A 1 7.54 3.57 24.53
C MET A 1 8.12 3.89 23.16
N ASN A 2 8.18 2.91 22.25
CA ASN A 2 8.97 3.01 21.01
C ASN A 2 8.28 3.93 19.99
N SER A 3 9.02 4.75 19.23
CA SER A 3 8.47 5.75 18.29
C SER A 3 7.52 5.14 17.25
N LEU A 4 7.77 3.88 16.86
CA LEU A 4 6.91 3.09 15.96
C LEU A 4 5.51 2.83 16.56
N ASN A 5 5.42 2.59 17.87
CA ASN A 5 4.15 2.32 18.54
C ASN A 5 3.25 3.57 18.56
N ASN A 6 3.86 4.74 18.79
CA ASN A 6 3.16 6.01 18.72
C ASN A 6 2.70 6.33 17.28
N ALA A 7 3.55 6.05 16.28
CA ALA A 7 3.19 6.21 14.87
C ALA A 7 1.99 5.32 14.50
N GLN A 8 2.01 4.04 14.90
CA GLN A 8 0.90 3.12 14.67
C GLN A 8 -0.41 3.62 15.31
N GLN A 9 -0.38 4.07 16.57
CA GLN A 9 -1.58 4.60 17.23
C GLN A 9 -2.13 5.84 16.54
N ASN A 10 -1.28 6.77 16.13
CA ASN A 10 -1.71 7.97 15.41
C ASN A 10 -2.31 7.63 14.04
N LEU A 11 -1.71 6.68 13.33
CA LEU A 11 -2.23 6.21 12.04
C LEU A 11 -3.56 5.47 12.20
N GLN A 12 -3.74 4.66 13.26
CA GLN A 12 -5.02 4.03 13.56
C GLN A 12 -6.13 5.04 13.87
N ARG A 13 -5.80 6.17 14.51
CA ARG A 13 -6.75 7.27 14.71
C ARG A 13 -7.10 7.94 13.39
N ALA A 14 -6.11 8.21 12.52
CA ALA A 14 -6.35 8.76 11.19
C ALA A 14 -7.20 7.82 10.33
N PHE A 15 -6.98 6.50 10.42
CA PHE A 15 -7.77 5.49 9.74
C PHE A 15 -9.26 5.64 10.09
N LYS A 16 -9.59 5.70 11.38
CA LYS A 16 -10.98 5.86 11.85
C LYS A 16 -11.64 7.14 11.34
N VAL A 17 -10.88 8.23 11.24
CA VAL A 17 -11.40 9.51 10.70
C VAL A 17 -11.73 9.36 9.21
N HIS A 18 -10.82 8.80 8.41
CA HIS A 18 -11.06 8.58 6.98
C HIS A 18 -12.16 7.54 6.72
N GLU A 19 -12.28 6.52 7.57
CA GLU A 19 -13.35 5.53 7.52
C GLU A 19 -14.72 6.17 7.79
N ALA A 20 -14.82 6.98 8.85
CA ALA A 20 -16.05 7.71 9.20
C ALA A 20 -16.46 8.71 8.11
N SER A 21 -15.49 9.28 7.39
CA SER A 21 -15.74 10.22 6.29
C SER A 21 -15.83 9.55 4.91
N GLN A 22 -15.75 8.22 4.83
CA GLN A 22 -15.71 7.44 3.58
C GLN A 22 -14.65 7.96 2.58
N ASN A 23 -13.52 8.48 3.08
CA ASN A 23 -12.44 9.01 2.26
C ASN A 23 -11.48 7.89 1.87
N ILE A 24 -11.76 7.24 0.73
CA ILE A 24 -10.99 6.09 0.24
C ILE A 24 -9.52 6.46 -0.04
N GLU A 25 -9.26 7.63 -0.63
CA GLU A 25 -7.87 8.07 -0.87
C GLU A 25 -7.10 8.22 0.44
N GLY A 26 -7.72 8.82 1.46
CA GLY A 26 -7.13 8.91 2.80
C GLY A 26 -6.93 7.56 3.48
N LEU A 27 -7.85 6.61 3.28
CA LEU A 27 -7.68 5.22 3.75
C LEU A 27 -6.48 4.54 3.09
N CYS A 28 -6.28 4.74 1.78
CA CYS A 28 -5.11 4.25 1.07
C CYS A 28 -3.81 4.85 1.63
N ASP A 29 -3.75 6.16 1.83
CA ASP A 29 -2.57 6.83 2.38
C ASP A 29 -2.24 6.35 3.81
N VAL A 30 -3.25 6.15 4.65
CA VAL A 30 -3.03 5.60 6.00
C VAL A 30 -2.56 4.14 5.95
N ARG A 31 -3.13 3.29 5.10
CA ARG A 31 -2.65 1.90 4.91
C ARG A 31 -1.20 1.84 4.45
N MET A 32 -0.81 2.72 3.53
CA MET A 32 0.57 2.87 3.08
C MET A 32 1.52 3.18 4.25
N HIS A 33 1.16 4.14 5.10
CA HIS A 33 1.98 4.50 6.24
C HIS A 33 2.01 3.41 7.32
N LEU A 34 0.89 2.71 7.56
CA LEU A 34 0.86 1.56 8.46
C LEU A 34 1.76 0.43 7.94
N ALA A 35 1.74 0.14 6.64
CA ALA A 35 2.62 -0.84 6.04
C ALA A 35 4.10 -0.48 6.23
N ALA A 36 4.47 0.79 6.08
CA ALA A 36 5.83 1.27 6.35
C ALA A 36 6.24 1.09 7.82
N VAL A 37 5.32 1.30 8.78
CA VAL A 37 5.56 1.01 10.19
C VAL A 37 5.77 -0.49 10.42
N MET A 38 4.94 -1.34 9.81
CA MET A 38 5.08 -2.80 9.91
C MET A 38 6.41 -3.29 9.33
N GLN A 39 6.84 -2.78 8.17
CA GLN A 39 8.16 -3.08 7.61
C GLN A 39 9.30 -2.70 8.56
N ARG A 40 9.24 -1.50 9.17
CA ARG A 40 10.26 -1.05 10.13
C ARG A 40 10.26 -1.85 11.43
N ALA A 41 9.13 -2.45 11.78
CA ALA A 41 8.99 -3.37 12.90
C ALA A 41 9.44 -4.81 12.57
N GLY A 42 9.79 -5.10 11.30
CA GLY A 42 10.13 -6.44 10.83
C GLY A 42 8.94 -7.31 10.43
N ASP A 43 7.72 -6.80 10.57
CA ASP A 43 6.50 -7.51 10.18
C ASP A 43 6.18 -7.29 8.69
N HIS A 44 6.94 -8.00 7.87
CA HIS A 44 6.84 -7.88 6.41
C HIS A 44 5.54 -8.50 5.87
N GLU A 45 4.95 -9.45 6.59
CA GLU A 45 3.70 -10.10 6.17
C GLU A 45 2.50 -9.17 6.40
N ALA A 46 2.42 -8.52 7.57
CA ALA A 46 1.41 -7.50 7.82
C ALA A 46 1.55 -6.31 6.86
N ALA A 47 2.79 -5.90 6.55
CA ALA A 47 3.03 -4.86 5.55
C ALA A 47 2.49 -5.25 4.17
N ALA A 48 2.78 -6.46 3.69
CA ALA A 48 2.29 -6.95 2.41
C ALA A 48 0.75 -6.99 2.39
N LYS A 49 0.13 -7.51 3.45
CA LYS A 49 -1.33 -7.56 3.57
C LYS A 49 -1.98 -6.17 3.47
N LEU A 50 -1.46 -5.19 4.20
CA LEU A 50 -1.97 -3.81 4.16
C LEU A 50 -1.87 -3.18 2.76
N LEU A 51 -0.76 -3.43 2.05
CA LEU A 51 -0.57 -2.93 0.69
C LEU A 51 -1.47 -3.65 -0.33
N THR A 52 -1.70 -4.95 -0.18
CA THR A 52 -2.63 -5.71 -1.02
C THR A 52 -4.07 -5.22 -0.83
N GLU A 53 -4.51 -5.02 0.42
CA GLU A 53 -5.84 -4.46 0.73
C GLU A 53 -5.99 -3.03 0.19
N MET A 54 -4.94 -2.20 0.31
CA MET A 54 -4.90 -0.87 -0.30
C MET A 54 -5.03 -0.94 -1.83
N GLY A 55 -4.31 -1.86 -2.48
CA GLY A 55 -4.35 -2.05 -3.93
C GLY A 55 -5.72 -2.48 -4.42
N ALA A 56 -6.34 -3.47 -3.76
CA ALA A 56 -7.69 -3.93 -4.09
C ALA A 56 -8.72 -2.79 -3.97
N SER A 57 -8.69 -2.04 -2.86
CA SER A 57 -9.58 -0.90 -2.66
C SER A 57 -9.32 0.22 -3.69
N ALA A 58 -8.06 0.51 -4.00
CA ALA A 58 -7.72 1.50 -5.02
C ALA A 58 -8.19 1.09 -6.41
N MET A 59 -8.14 -0.21 -6.74
CA MET A 59 -8.64 -0.74 -8.00
C MET A 59 -10.16 -0.63 -8.09
N GLU A 60 -10.88 -1.05 -7.04
CA GLU A 60 -12.35 -0.98 -6.95
C GLU A 60 -12.88 0.45 -7.14
N HIS A 61 -12.18 1.44 -6.59
CA HIS A 61 -12.57 2.85 -6.65
C HIS A 61 -11.90 3.66 -7.78
N GLY A 62 -11.17 3.01 -8.69
CA GLY A 62 -10.52 3.70 -9.82
C GLY A 62 -9.37 4.66 -9.43
N LEU A 63 -8.81 4.51 -8.23
CA LEU A 63 -7.75 5.35 -7.66
C LEU A 63 -6.38 4.92 -8.19
N ARG A 64 -6.13 5.20 -9.47
CA ARG A 64 -4.94 4.74 -10.20
C ARG A 64 -3.61 5.11 -9.53
N LYS A 65 -3.50 6.32 -8.99
CA LYS A 65 -2.28 6.81 -8.33
C LYS A 65 -2.00 6.00 -7.05
N GLN A 66 -3.03 5.68 -6.29
CA GLN A 66 -2.98 4.89 -5.06
C GLN A 66 -2.66 3.43 -5.39
N LEU A 67 -3.26 2.87 -6.44
CA LEU A 67 -2.93 1.54 -6.93
C LEU A 67 -1.45 1.45 -7.32
N GLY A 68 -0.95 2.40 -8.10
CA GLY A 68 0.47 2.46 -8.47
C GLY A 68 1.39 2.55 -7.26
N ARG A 69 1.03 3.32 -6.22
CA ARG A 69 1.79 3.38 -4.96
C ARG A 69 1.80 2.04 -4.21
N ALA A 70 0.66 1.35 -4.13
CA ALA A 70 0.57 0.05 -3.46
C ALA A 70 1.46 -0.98 -4.17
N LEU A 71 1.38 -1.06 -5.50
CA LEU A 71 2.18 -1.94 -6.33
C LEU A 71 3.68 -1.62 -6.23
N HIS A 72 4.05 -0.34 -6.24
CA HIS A 72 5.45 0.07 -6.07
C HIS A 72 6.03 -0.46 -4.73
N LEU A 73 5.30 -0.26 -3.63
CA LEU A 73 5.74 -0.68 -2.30
C LEU A 73 5.73 -2.20 -2.12
N LEU A 74 4.78 -2.91 -2.73
CA LEU A 74 4.80 -4.37 -2.81
C LEU A 74 6.03 -4.84 -3.60
N GLY A 75 6.35 -4.17 -4.70
CA GLY A 75 7.54 -4.42 -5.49
C GLY A 75 8.81 -4.33 -4.66
N GLU A 76 9.02 -3.20 -3.98
CA GLU A 76 10.16 -3.01 -3.07
C GLU A 76 10.21 -4.06 -1.96
N LEU A 77 9.05 -4.40 -1.37
CA LEU A 77 8.97 -5.39 -0.31
C LEU A 77 9.37 -6.79 -0.79
N HIS A 78 8.96 -7.19 -1.99
CA HIS A 78 9.34 -8.47 -2.59
C HIS A 78 10.83 -8.52 -2.95
N LEU A 79 11.40 -7.42 -3.47
CA LEU A 79 12.84 -7.33 -3.75
C LEU A 79 13.67 -7.53 -2.48
N ARG A 80 13.27 -6.90 -1.36
CA ARG A 80 13.94 -7.08 -0.05
C ARG A 80 13.81 -8.49 0.52
N ARG A 81 12.89 -9.30 0.00
CA ARG A 81 12.61 -10.68 0.45
C ARG A 81 13.12 -11.74 -0.51
N GLU A 82 14.05 -11.38 -1.39
CA GLU A 82 14.66 -12.31 -2.36
C GLU A 82 13.62 -12.96 -3.29
N ARG A 83 12.55 -12.21 -3.61
CA ARG A 83 11.53 -12.59 -4.62
C ARG A 83 11.57 -11.62 -5.80
N PRO A 84 12.66 -11.63 -6.60
CA PRO A 84 12.92 -10.61 -7.60
C PRO A 84 11.90 -10.61 -8.75
N GLU A 85 11.34 -11.77 -9.11
CA GLU A 85 10.35 -11.90 -10.17
C GLU A 85 9.06 -11.17 -9.80
N LEU A 86 8.52 -11.48 -8.62
CA LEU A 86 7.33 -10.80 -8.09
C LEU A 86 7.59 -9.31 -7.85
N GLY A 87 8.78 -8.95 -7.38
CA GLY A 87 9.16 -7.55 -7.19
C GLY A 87 9.12 -6.78 -8.51
N THR A 88 9.76 -7.31 -9.54
CA THR A 88 9.84 -6.69 -10.87
C THR A 88 8.46 -6.57 -11.51
N GLN A 89 7.61 -7.60 -11.37
CA GLN A 89 6.23 -7.56 -11.86
C GLN A 89 5.45 -6.40 -11.23
N HIS A 90 5.40 -6.30 -9.89
CA HIS A 90 4.66 -5.22 -9.23
C HIS A 90 5.22 -3.84 -9.57
N LEU A 91 6.54 -3.70 -9.73
CA LEU A 91 7.15 -2.43 -10.16
C LEU A 91 6.74 -2.05 -11.59
N HIS A 92 6.67 -3.04 -12.49
CA HIS A 92 6.17 -2.82 -13.85
C HIS A 92 4.70 -2.40 -13.84
N GLU A 93 3.85 -3.08 -13.08
CA GLU A 93 2.44 -2.73 -12.95
C GLU A 93 2.24 -1.33 -12.32
N ALA A 94 3.08 -0.97 -11.35
CA ALA A 94 3.10 0.38 -10.78
C ALA A 94 3.45 1.44 -11.84
N PHE A 95 4.46 1.17 -12.67
CA PHE A 95 4.82 2.05 -13.78
C PHE A 95 3.65 2.26 -14.75
N LEU A 96 2.93 1.18 -15.11
CA LEU A 96 1.75 1.28 -15.98
C LEU A 96 0.65 2.16 -15.35
N CYS A 97 0.41 2.04 -14.04
CA CYS A 97 -0.51 2.92 -13.31
C CYS A 97 -0.09 4.39 -13.44
N PHE A 98 1.18 4.71 -13.24
CA PHE A 98 1.66 6.09 -13.29
C PHE A 98 1.64 6.68 -14.70
N MET A 99 1.86 5.86 -15.73
CA MET A 99 1.78 6.27 -17.13
C MET A 99 0.34 6.47 -17.63
N GLY A 100 -0.66 6.07 -16.84
CA GLY A 100 -2.07 6.22 -17.21
C GLY A 100 -2.57 5.15 -18.18
N PHE A 101 -1.81 4.07 -18.39
CA PHE A 101 -2.32 2.91 -19.10
C PHE A 101 -3.42 2.25 -18.26
N ARG A 102 -4.54 1.89 -18.91
CA ARG A 102 -5.59 1.11 -18.25
C ARG A 102 -5.15 -0.35 -18.27
N PHE A 103 -5.30 -1.04 -17.15
CA PHE A 103 -5.34 -2.49 -17.17
C PHE A 103 -6.66 -2.87 -17.84
N GLU A 104 -6.58 -3.32 -19.08
CA GLU A 104 -7.72 -4.01 -19.71
C GLU A 104 -7.84 -5.36 -19.00
N THR A 105 -8.91 -5.52 -18.22
CA THR A 105 -9.34 -6.84 -17.76
C THR A 105 -9.80 -7.62 -18.99
N VAL A 106 -9.05 -8.67 -19.36
CA VAL A 106 -9.48 -9.68 -20.35
C VAL A 106 -10.63 -10.48 -19.76
#